data_AF-A0A0G0TBR5-F1
#
_entry.id   AF-A0A0G0TBR5-F1
#
_cell.length_a   1.000
_cell.length_b   1.000
_cell.length_c   1.000
_cell.angle_alpha   90.00
_cell.angle_beta   90.00
_cell.angle_gamma   90.00
#
_symmetry.space_group_name_H-M   'P 1'
#
loop_
_entity.id
_entity.type
_entity.pdbx_description
1 polymer ?
#
loop_
_entity_poly.entity_id
_entity_poly.type
_entity_poly.pdbx_seq_one_letter_code
_entity_poly.pdbx_strand_id
1 'polypeptide(L)' 'MAEKIKVENHSFTAFSWFAGWLFTIGFLNLSFGQGVLAILLWPYYIGVYVSALIK' A
#
# COMPACT_ATOMS: atom_id res chain seq x y z
N MET A 1 36.70 -6.76 9.94
CA MET A 1 35.46 -6.63 10.74
C MET A 1 34.30 -6.61 9.76
N ALA A 2 33.41 -7.60 9.79
CA ALA A 2 32.29 -7.69 8.86
C ALA A 2 31.15 -6.79 9.35
N GLU A 3 30.70 -5.87 8.49
CA GLU A 3 29.56 -5.00 8.76
C GLU A 3 28.30 -5.87 8.90
N LYS A 4 27.74 -5.89 10.10
CA LYS A 4 26.52 -6.67 10.41
C LYS A 4 25.35 -5.93 9.76
N ILE A 5 24.98 -6.30 8.54
CA ILE A 5 23.79 -5.75 7.88
C ILE A 5 22.59 -6.03 8.77
N LYS A 6 22.09 -4.97 9.44
CA LYS A 6 20.86 -5.02 10.21
C LYS A 6 19.73 -5.12 9.20
N VAL A 7 19.18 -6.32 9.04
CA VAL A 7 17.98 -6.53 8.22
C VAL A 7 16.82 -5.88 8.96
N GLU A 8 16.52 -4.62 8.62
CA GLU A 8 15.35 -3.92 9.13
C GLU A 8 14.11 -4.53 8.48
N ASN A 9 13.27 -5.15 9.31
CA ASN A 9 12.10 -5.88 8.84
C ASN A 9 11.00 -4.89 8.45
N HIS A 10 10.93 -4.51 7.18
CA HIS A 10 9.86 -3.65 6.63
C HIS A 10 8.48 -4.36 6.56
N SER A 11 8.37 -5.57 7.11
CA SER A 11 7.11 -6.33 7.17
C SER A 11 5.98 -5.55 7.85
N PHE A 12 6.28 -4.70 8.84
CA PHE A 12 5.25 -3.88 9.48
C PHE A 12 4.65 -2.86 8.50
N THR A 13 5.48 -2.18 7.71
CA THR A 13 5.03 -1.25 6.67
C THR A 13 4.22 -1.95 5.59
N ALA A 14 4.69 -3.13 5.14
CA ALA A 14 3.97 -3.93 4.14
C ALA A 14 2.61 -4.40 4.67
N PHE A 15 2.54 -4.84 5.93
CA PHE A 15 1.31 -5.27 6.56
C PHE A 15 0.33 -4.12 6.76
N SER A 16 0.77 -2.98 7.29
CA SER A 16 -0.09 -1.80 7.44
C SER A 16 -0.64 -1.31 6.11
N TRP A 17 0.18 -1.33 5.06
CA TRP A 17 -0.26 -0.99 3.70
C TRP A 17 -1.34 -1.94 3.20
N PHE A 18 -1.10 -3.25 3.29
CA PHE A 18 -2.05 -4.26 2.85
C PHE A 18 -3.36 -4.26 3.66
N ALA A 19 -3.26 -4.13 4.99
CA ALA A 19 -4.39 -4.03 5.89
C ALA A 19 -5.24 -2.78 5.59
N GLY A 20 -4.59 -1.64 5.31
CA GLY A 20 -5.25 -0.42 4.87
C GLY A 20 -6.10 -0.65 3.60
N TRP A 21 -5.53 -1.32 2.59
CA TRP A 21 -6.25 -1.61 1.36
C TRP A 21 -7.46 -2.53 1.57
N LEU A 22 -7.29 -3.64 2.29
CA LEU A 22 -8.39 -4.55 2.57
C LEU A 22 -9.51 -3.86 3.36
N PHE A 23 -9.14 -3.01 4.33
CA PHE A 23 -10.09 -2.20 5.06
C PHE A 23 -10.88 -1.27 4.13
N THR A 24 -10.21 -0.57 3.21
CA THR A 24 -10.87 0.34 2.27
C THR A 24 -11.82 -0.40 1.31
N ILE A 25 -11.46 -1.59 0.83
CA ILE A 25 -12.34 -2.41 -0.03
C ILE A 25 -13.62 -2.80 0.71
N GLY A 26 -13.47 -3.28 1.95
CA GLY A 26 -14.61 -3.63 2.80
C GLY A 26 -15.46 -2.42 3.16
N PHE A 27 -14.84 -1.29 3.47
CA PHE A 27 -15.51 -0.03 3.76
C PHE A 27 -16.35 0.48 2.58
N LEU A 28 -15.81 0.42 1.36
CA LEU A 28 -16.52 0.82 0.14
C LEU A 28 -17.51 -0.24 -0.39
N ASN A 29 -17.60 -1.42 0.23
CA ASN A 29 -18.43 -2.53 -0.24
C ASN A 29 -18.21 -2.85 -1.74
N LEU A 30 -16.96 -2.78 -2.19
CA LEU A 30 -16.63 -3.10 -3.58
C LEU A 30 -16.87 -4.59 -3.85
N SER A 31 -17.45 -4.90 -5.00
CA SER A 31 -17.54 -6.29 -5.47
C SER A 31 -16.13 -6.87 -5.65
N PHE A 32 -15.99 -8.19 -5.51
CA PHE A 32 -14.67 -8.86 -5.52
C PHE A 32 -13.79 -8.44 -6.70
N GLY A 33 -14.35 -8.36 -7.92
CA GLY A 33 -13.62 -7.92 -9.11
C GLY A 33 -13.17 -6.45 -9.05
N GLN A 34 -14.01 -5.57 -8.51
CA GLN A 34 -13.65 -4.16 -8.30
C GLN A 34 -12.59 -4.00 -7.21
N GLY A 35 -12.64 -4.82 -6.15
CA GLY A 35 -11.63 -4.82 -5.09
C GLY A 35 -10.24 -5.18 -5.58
N VAL A 36 -10.12 -6.18 -6.48
CA VAL A 36 -8.84 -6.57 -7.10
C VAL A 36 -8.28 -5.43 -7.95
N LEU A 37 -9.12 -4.80 -8.78
CA LEU A 37 -8.71 -3.64 -9.57
C LEU A 37 -8.31 -2.46 -8.68
N ALA A 38 -9.02 -2.25 -7.58
CA ALA A 38 -8.74 -1.18 -6.64
C ALA A 38 -7.34 -1.34 -6.01
N ILE A 39 -6.96 -2.55 -5.55
CA ILE A 39 -5.60 -2.81 -5.00
C ILE A 39 -4.49 -2.45 -5.99
N LEU A 40 -4.69 -2.68 -7.29
CA LEU A 40 -3.70 -2.34 -8.32
C LEU A 40 -3.69 -0.84 -8.65
N LEU A 41 -4.85 -0.21 -8.75
CA LEU A 41 -4.99 1.19 -9.17
C LEU A 41 -4.61 2.17 -8.07
N TRP A 42 -4.93 1.85 -6.83
CA TRP A 42 -4.73 2.73 -5.70
C TRP A 42 -3.28 3.20 -5.46
N PRO A 43 -2.25 2.32 -5.44
CA PRO A 43 -0.87 2.78 -5.29
C PRO A 43 -0.46 3.75 -6.41
N TYR A 44 -0.95 3.56 -7.63
CA TYR A 44 -0.73 4.49 -8.73
C TYR A 44 -1.36 5.85 -8.45
N TYR A 45 -2.64 5.89 -8.06
CA TYR A 45 -3.31 7.15 -7.74
C TYR A 45 -2.68 7.87 -6.55
N ILE A 46 -2.31 7.15 -5.48
CA ILE A 46 -1.59 7.74 -4.36
C ILE A 46 -0.29 8.38 -4.85
N GLY A 47 0.50 7.69 -5.69
CA GLY A 47 1.72 8.25 -6.25
C GLY A 47 1.48 9.53 -7.06
N VAL A 48 0.41 9.56 -7.87
CA VAL A 48 0.01 10.76 -8.62
C VAL A 48 -0.37 11.91 -7.69
N TYR A 49 -1.20 11.67 -6.68
CA TYR A 49 -1.63 12.71 -5.73
C TYR A 49 -0.46 13.21 -4.86
N VAL A 50 0.40 12.31 -4.39
CA VAL A 50 1.59 12.66 -3.62
C VAL A 50 2.57 13.46 -4.46
N SER A 51 2.80 13.06 -5.72
CA SER A 51 3.63 13.83 -6.67
C SER A 51 3.06 15.22 -6.95
N ALA A 52 1.73 15.34 -7.06
CA ALA A 52 1.07 16.63 -7.21
C ALA A 52 1.17 17.51 -5.96
N LEU A 53 1.17 16.92 -4.77
CA LEU A 53 1.27 17.63 -3.49
C LEU A 53 2.70 18.12 -3.17
N ILE A 54 3.73 17.42 -3.67
CA ILE A 54 5.15 17.73 -3.39
C ILE A 54 5.74 18.72 -4.43
N LYS A 55 5.02 19.01 -5.51
CA LYS A 55 5.35 20.09 -6.46
C LYS A 55 5.01 21.47 -5.88
#